data_AF-A0A4Z1SM15-F1
#
_entry.id   AF-A0A4Z1SM15-F1
#
_cell.length_a   1.000
_cell.length_b   1.000
_cell.length_c   1.000
_cell.angle_alpha   90.00
_cell.angle_beta   90.00
_cell.angle_gamma   90.00
#
_symmetry.space_group_name_H-M   'P 1'
#
loop_
_entity.id
_entity.type
_entity.pdbx_description
1 polymer ?
#
loop_
_entity_poly.entity_id
_entity_poly.type
_entity_poly.pdbx_seq_one_letter_code
_entity_poly.pdbx_strand_id
1 'polypeptide(L)'
;MNFESGARDGVEWRALRELHEAREASLAEDLARLRAELVHERTLVQQMQQNREAELRDQTGKELQLQSALAAAQLRSEQLAAIVHDMRTELTEARTERADLMKRLDAAREEYFTLQRMGAASRARVTELEEQLTRVKAKHEEELGRLRQAMLGASSIVAQTRGGGTTDPGYDAVVSTLLDVYEVNVGKAGVQPYSINDHDLLLGRIATLARELEETKLDARRLRDERELLETRLTRLQQTQREAYKGSGVIAPSVTALMNEVEEKERLLCEQETRLLEARAATRAAEERLEARDREVRSLKAALRDMAGTLRQVDEVRATVRELIREERSRGGPR
;
A
#
# COMPACT_ATOMS: atom_id res chain seq x y z
N MET A 1 60.81 -140.26 -49.89
CA MET A 1 59.62 -139.60 -50.46
C MET A 1 59.16 -138.54 -49.48
N ASN A 2 58.87 -137.36 -50.03
CA ASN A 2 58.78 -136.06 -49.36
C ASN A 2 57.68 -135.96 -48.29
N PHE A 3 58.04 -135.57 -47.06
CA PHE A 3 57.08 -135.14 -46.02
C PHE A 3 57.50 -133.86 -45.28
N GLU A 4 58.50 -133.11 -45.76
CA GLU A 4 58.95 -131.87 -45.11
C GLU A 4 58.41 -130.58 -45.77
N SER A 5 57.72 -130.67 -46.91
CA SER A 5 57.16 -129.50 -47.62
C SER A 5 55.89 -128.93 -46.96
N GLY A 6 55.01 -129.78 -46.42
CA GLY A 6 53.73 -129.33 -45.85
C GLY A 6 53.83 -128.59 -44.50
N ALA A 7 54.93 -128.79 -43.77
CA ALA A 7 55.15 -128.11 -42.50
C ALA A 7 55.63 -126.65 -42.67
N ARG A 8 56.38 -126.34 -43.74
CA ARG A 8 56.81 -124.97 -44.07
C ARG A 8 55.66 -124.15 -44.64
N ASP A 9 54.86 -124.72 -45.54
CA ASP A 9 53.68 -124.06 -46.11
C ASP A 9 52.67 -123.69 -44.99
N GLY A 10 52.43 -124.59 -44.03
CA GLY A 10 51.55 -124.34 -42.89
C GLY A 10 52.07 -123.32 -41.85
N VAL A 11 53.36 -123.00 -41.86
CA VAL A 11 53.95 -121.92 -41.04
C VAL A 11 53.81 -120.57 -41.75
N GLU A 12 54.04 -120.53 -43.06
CA GLU A 12 53.86 -119.33 -43.89
C GLU A 12 52.39 -118.85 -43.91
N TRP A 13 51.42 -119.76 -44.05
CA TRP A 13 49.99 -119.40 -43.98
C TRP A 13 49.54 -118.88 -42.61
N ARG A 14 50.18 -119.32 -41.52
CA ARG A 14 49.91 -118.81 -40.17
C ARG A 14 50.46 -117.40 -39.99
N ALA A 15 51.70 -117.16 -40.40
CA ALA A 15 52.32 -115.84 -40.36
C ALA A 15 51.57 -114.81 -41.22
N LEU A 16 51.10 -115.20 -42.41
CA LEU A 16 50.27 -114.34 -43.26
C LEU A 16 48.91 -114.00 -42.63
N ARG A 17 48.31 -114.96 -41.92
CA ARG A 17 47.05 -114.75 -41.20
C ARG A 17 47.23 -113.81 -40.01
N GLU A 18 48.27 -114.02 -39.20
CA GLU A 18 48.63 -113.13 -38.09
C GLU A 18 48.92 -111.70 -38.57
N LEU A 19 49.61 -111.55 -39.71
CA LEU A 19 49.83 -110.24 -40.35
C LEU A 19 48.53 -109.60 -40.85
N HIS A 20 47.58 -110.40 -41.36
CA HIS A 20 46.27 -109.91 -41.78
C HIS A 20 45.43 -109.46 -40.57
N GLU A 21 45.38 -110.26 -39.51
CA GLU A 21 44.68 -109.95 -38.27
C GLU A 21 45.27 -108.70 -37.58
N ALA A 22 46.61 -108.55 -37.57
CA ALA A 22 47.26 -107.36 -37.05
C ALA A 22 46.93 -106.10 -37.87
N ARG A 23 46.83 -106.22 -39.21
CA ARG A 23 46.40 -105.11 -40.08
C ARG A 23 44.93 -104.75 -39.85
N GLU A 24 44.05 -105.75 -39.72
CA GLU A 24 42.64 -105.52 -39.41
C GLU A 24 42.46 -104.85 -38.04
N ALA A 25 43.23 -105.27 -37.04
CA ALA A 25 43.24 -104.65 -35.72
C ALA A 25 43.72 -103.20 -35.77
N SER A 26 44.82 -102.92 -36.48
CA SER A 26 45.31 -101.55 -36.69
C SER A 26 44.28 -100.66 -37.39
N LEU A 27 43.62 -101.15 -38.43
CA LEU A 27 42.57 -100.41 -39.14
C LEU A 27 41.34 -100.19 -38.25
N ALA A 28 40.98 -101.16 -37.40
CA ALA A 28 39.89 -101.02 -36.45
C ALA A 28 40.21 -99.96 -35.37
N GLU A 29 41.46 -99.90 -34.90
CA GLU A 29 41.95 -98.86 -34.00
C GLU A 29 41.90 -97.47 -34.64
N ASP A 30 42.37 -97.33 -35.88
CA ASP A 30 42.34 -96.06 -36.60
C ASP A 30 40.90 -95.61 -36.87
N LEU A 31 39.99 -96.54 -37.23
CA LEU A 31 38.56 -96.24 -37.36
C LEU A 31 37.93 -95.83 -36.03
N ALA A 32 38.33 -96.43 -34.91
CA ALA A 32 37.87 -96.04 -33.58
C ALA A 32 38.34 -94.63 -33.20
N ARG A 33 39.60 -94.29 -33.50
CA ARG A 33 40.17 -92.94 -33.30
C ARG A 33 39.44 -91.89 -34.14
N LEU A 34 39.27 -92.13 -35.43
CA LEU A 34 38.53 -91.23 -36.33
C LEU A 34 37.08 -91.03 -35.89
N ARG A 35 36.42 -92.06 -35.37
CA ARG A 35 35.07 -91.93 -34.80
C ARG A 35 35.07 -91.07 -33.53
N ALA A 36 36.05 -91.23 -32.65
CA ALA A 36 36.17 -90.42 -31.45
C ALA A 36 36.45 -88.93 -31.78
N GLU A 37 37.36 -88.67 -32.73
CA GLU A 37 37.64 -87.32 -33.24
C GLU A 37 36.40 -86.69 -33.88
N LEU A 38 35.67 -87.44 -34.72
CA LEU A 38 34.46 -86.96 -35.34
C LEU A 38 33.34 -86.68 -34.33
N VAL A 39 33.22 -87.47 -33.26
CA VAL A 39 32.29 -87.16 -32.16
C VAL A 39 32.74 -85.89 -31.42
N HIS A 40 34.04 -85.74 -31.14
CA HIS A 40 34.58 -84.55 -30.48
C HIS A 40 34.32 -83.27 -31.31
N GLU A 41 34.62 -83.29 -32.60
CA GLU A 41 34.36 -82.16 -33.50
C GLU A 41 32.87 -81.82 -33.58
N ARG A 42 31.98 -82.83 -33.63
CA ARG A 42 30.54 -82.60 -33.58
C ARG A 42 30.11 -81.93 -32.29
N THR A 43 30.65 -82.35 -31.14
CA THR A 43 30.34 -81.70 -29.85
C THR A 43 30.86 -80.28 -29.78
N LEU A 44 32.06 -80.01 -30.32
CA LEU A 44 32.64 -78.67 -30.37
C LEU A 44 31.81 -77.74 -31.25
N VAL A 45 31.41 -78.19 -32.44
CA VAL A 45 30.54 -77.43 -33.34
C VAL A 45 29.19 -77.14 -32.68
N GLN A 46 28.60 -78.12 -32.00
CA GLN A 46 27.33 -77.92 -31.27
C GLN A 46 27.48 -76.90 -30.14
N GLN A 47 28.57 -76.92 -29.38
CA GLN A 47 28.86 -75.93 -28.35
C GLN A 47 29.05 -74.53 -28.95
N MET A 48 29.80 -74.42 -30.05
CA MET A 48 29.99 -73.13 -30.74
C MET A 48 28.68 -72.57 -31.29
N GLN A 49 27.77 -73.42 -31.78
CA GLN A 49 26.43 -73.01 -32.20
C GLN A 49 25.60 -72.51 -31.02
N GLN A 50 25.60 -73.22 -29.90
CA GLN A 50 24.88 -72.80 -28.69
C GLN A 50 25.42 -71.49 -28.12
N ASN A 51 26.74 -71.32 -28.08
CA ASN A 51 27.38 -70.07 -27.64
C ASN A 51 27.00 -68.90 -28.55
N ARG A 52 27.03 -69.11 -29.88
CA ARG A 52 26.63 -68.08 -30.83
C ARG A 52 25.15 -67.70 -30.71
N GLU A 53 24.27 -68.67 -30.48
CA GLU A 53 22.85 -68.38 -30.22
C GLU A 53 22.65 -67.60 -28.91
N ALA A 54 23.39 -67.95 -27.86
CA ALA A 54 23.34 -67.22 -26.59
C ALA A 54 23.83 -65.77 -26.76
N GLU A 55 24.95 -65.56 -27.46
CA GLU A 55 25.48 -64.21 -27.76
C GLU A 55 24.48 -63.37 -28.56
N LEU A 56 23.82 -63.95 -29.56
CA LEU A 56 22.78 -63.24 -30.34
C LEU A 56 21.57 -62.87 -29.47
N ARG A 57 21.13 -63.76 -28.58
CA ARG A 57 20.05 -63.44 -27.62
C ARG A 57 20.46 -62.30 -26.68
N ASP A 58 21.69 -62.31 -26.18
CA ASP A 58 22.19 -61.25 -25.32
C ASP A 58 22.32 -59.91 -26.05
N GLN A 59 22.78 -59.93 -27.31
CA GLN A 59 22.87 -58.73 -28.16
C GLN A 59 21.48 -58.13 -28.41
N THR A 60 20.51 -58.95 -28.83
CA THR A 60 19.13 -58.48 -29.04
C THR A 60 18.48 -57.96 -27.76
N GLY A 61 18.77 -58.58 -26.60
CA GLY A 61 18.33 -58.08 -25.29
C GLY A 61 18.89 -56.70 -24.96
N LYS A 62 20.19 -56.48 -25.22
CA LYS A 62 20.84 -55.17 -25.03
C LYS A 62 20.31 -54.12 -26.01
N GLU A 63 20.10 -54.48 -27.27
CA GLU A 63 19.53 -53.57 -28.27
C GLU A 63 18.13 -53.10 -27.87
N LEU A 64 17.27 -54.01 -27.40
CA LEU A 64 15.93 -53.67 -26.93
C LEU A 64 15.97 -52.76 -25.68
N GLN A 65 16.91 -53.01 -24.77
CA GLN A 65 17.13 -52.13 -23.61
C GLN A 65 17.59 -50.73 -24.05
N LEU A 66 18.52 -50.62 -24.99
CA LEU A 66 18.98 -49.34 -25.52
C LEU A 66 17.86 -48.59 -26.27
N GLN A 67 17.05 -49.29 -27.05
CA GLN A 67 15.90 -48.69 -27.74
C GLN A 67 14.86 -48.16 -26.75
N SER A 68 14.55 -48.92 -25.69
CA SER A 68 13.62 -48.45 -24.66
C SER A 68 14.17 -47.27 -23.85
N ALA A 69 15.48 -47.28 -23.53
CA ALA A 69 16.14 -46.14 -22.89
C ALA A 69 16.16 -44.89 -23.78
N LEU A 70 16.38 -45.06 -25.09
CA LEU A 70 16.33 -43.98 -26.07
C LEU A 70 14.92 -43.37 -26.15
N ALA A 71 13.88 -44.20 -26.25
CA ALA A 71 12.49 -43.74 -26.26
C ALA A 71 12.13 -42.97 -24.98
N ALA A 72 12.56 -43.46 -23.81
CA ALA A 72 12.36 -42.77 -22.54
C ALA A 72 13.10 -41.41 -22.48
N ALA A 73 14.31 -41.34 -23.04
CA ALA A 73 15.07 -40.10 -23.12
C ALA A 73 14.41 -39.08 -24.08
N GLN A 74 13.87 -39.53 -25.21
CA GLN A 74 13.12 -38.70 -26.15
C GLN A 74 11.89 -38.08 -25.49
N LEU A 75 11.07 -38.89 -24.79
CA LEU A 75 9.90 -38.38 -24.06
C LEU A 75 10.27 -37.35 -23.00
N ARG A 76 11.35 -37.57 -22.24
CA ARG A 76 11.85 -36.58 -21.26
C ARG A 76 12.30 -35.29 -21.95
N SER A 77 12.94 -35.38 -23.11
CA SER A 77 13.37 -34.20 -23.86
C SER A 77 12.20 -33.37 -24.36
N GLU A 78 11.12 -34.01 -24.81
CA GLU A 78 9.88 -33.36 -25.24
C GLU A 78 9.17 -32.67 -24.07
N GLN A 79 9.09 -33.33 -22.91
CA GLN A 79 8.54 -32.76 -21.68
C GLN A 79 9.33 -31.51 -21.24
N LEU A 80 10.65 -31.58 -21.24
CA LEU A 80 11.49 -30.42 -20.91
C LEU A 80 11.34 -29.29 -21.92
N ALA A 81 11.17 -29.60 -23.21
CA ALA A 81 10.93 -28.59 -24.24
C ALA A 81 9.60 -27.86 -24.03
N ALA A 82 8.54 -28.58 -23.63
CA ALA A 82 7.24 -28.00 -23.29
C ALA A 82 7.35 -27.06 -22.08
N ILE A 83 7.98 -27.50 -20.98
CA ILE A 83 8.18 -26.67 -19.78
C ILE A 83 8.97 -25.39 -20.11
N VAL A 84 10.02 -25.49 -20.92
CA VAL A 84 10.80 -24.32 -21.35
C VAL A 84 9.97 -23.37 -22.22
N HIS A 85 9.03 -23.88 -23.00
CA HIS A 85 8.10 -23.05 -23.77
C HIS A 85 7.16 -22.27 -22.86
N ASP A 86 6.53 -22.94 -21.90
CA ASP A 86 5.60 -22.33 -20.94
C ASP A 86 6.30 -21.26 -20.08
N MET A 87 7.52 -21.55 -19.58
CA MET A 87 8.31 -20.55 -18.85
C MET A 87 8.66 -19.32 -19.71
N ARG A 88 8.83 -19.49 -21.03
CA ARG A 88 9.11 -18.37 -21.93
C ARG A 88 7.87 -17.51 -22.14
N THR A 89 6.68 -18.11 -22.25
CA THR A 89 5.42 -17.36 -22.41
C THR A 89 5.12 -16.57 -21.13
N GLU A 90 5.24 -17.19 -19.95
CA GLU A 90 5.09 -16.49 -18.66
C GLU A 90 6.07 -15.33 -18.52
N LEU A 91 7.34 -15.52 -18.93
CA LEU A 91 8.33 -14.45 -18.90
C LEU A 91 7.97 -13.29 -19.84
N THR A 92 7.40 -13.57 -21.01
CA THR A 92 6.95 -12.51 -21.93
C THR A 92 5.75 -11.76 -21.38
N GLU A 93 4.79 -12.45 -20.77
CA GLU A 93 3.63 -11.83 -20.11
C GLU A 93 4.07 -10.93 -18.96
N ALA A 94 4.91 -11.42 -18.05
CA ALA A 94 5.45 -10.63 -16.95
C ALA A 94 6.23 -9.38 -17.43
N ARG A 95 6.94 -9.48 -18.56
CA ARG A 95 7.62 -8.32 -19.18
C ARG A 95 6.62 -7.30 -19.72
N THR A 96 5.53 -7.75 -20.33
CA THR A 96 4.47 -6.84 -20.80
C THR A 96 3.75 -6.15 -19.65
N GLU A 97 3.39 -6.89 -18.60
CA GLU A 97 2.79 -6.32 -17.39
C GLU A 97 3.69 -5.28 -16.73
N ARG A 98 5.00 -5.57 -16.64
CA ARG A 98 5.98 -4.60 -16.12
C ARG A 98 6.02 -3.33 -16.96
N ALA A 99 6.00 -3.45 -18.29
CA ALA A 99 6.00 -2.28 -19.18
C ALA A 99 4.74 -1.43 -18.98
N ASP A 100 3.57 -2.05 -18.81
CA ASP A 100 2.32 -1.32 -18.59
C ASP A 100 2.25 -0.69 -17.20
N LEU A 101 2.79 -1.34 -16.17
CA LEU A 101 2.94 -0.73 -14.84
C LEU A 101 3.87 0.48 -14.87
N MET A 102 4.96 0.44 -15.65
CA MET A 102 5.84 1.60 -15.81
C MET A 102 5.11 2.77 -16.49
N LYS A 103 4.35 2.51 -17.55
CA LYS A 103 3.52 3.56 -18.20
C LYS A 103 2.51 4.18 -17.22
N ARG A 104 1.84 3.35 -16.41
CA ARG A 104 0.90 3.83 -15.39
C ARG A 104 1.60 4.67 -14.31
N LEU A 105 2.80 4.27 -13.90
CA LEU A 105 3.60 5.02 -12.93
C LEU A 105 4.02 6.38 -13.49
N ASP A 106 4.45 6.43 -14.74
CA ASP A 106 4.86 7.69 -15.36
C ASP A 106 3.67 8.63 -15.57
N ALA A 107 2.51 8.12 -15.98
CA ALA A 107 1.27 8.91 -16.02
C ALA A 107 0.88 9.46 -14.63
N ALA A 108 0.95 8.62 -13.59
CA ALA A 108 0.66 9.06 -12.22
C ALA A 108 1.66 10.12 -11.71
N ARG A 109 2.93 10.03 -12.11
CA ARG A 109 3.94 11.06 -11.80
C ARG A 109 3.63 12.38 -12.49
N GLU A 110 3.25 12.34 -13.76
CA GLU A 110 2.85 13.54 -14.50
C GLU A 110 1.65 14.21 -13.83
N GLU A 111 0.61 13.45 -13.49
CA GLU A 111 -0.56 13.93 -12.75
C GLU A 111 -0.19 14.51 -11.38
N TYR A 112 0.74 13.89 -10.66
CA TYR A 112 1.26 14.43 -9.40
C TYR A 112 1.91 15.81 -9.60
N PHE A 113 2.77 15.96 -10.62
CA PHE A 113 3.41 17.24 -10.91
C PHE A 113 2.40 18.31 -11.36
N THR A 114 1.37 17.95 -12.12
CA THR A 114 0.32 18.91 -12.49
C THR A 114 -0.47 19.36 -11.26
N LEU A 115 -0.89 18.44 -10.39
CA LEU A 115 -1.57 18.76 -9.14
C LEU A 115 -0.69 19.59 -8.20
N GLN A 116 0.61 19.30 -8.11
CA GLN A 116 1.55 20.08 -7.31
C GLN A 116 1.67 21.52 -7.82
N ARG A 117 1.71 21.73 -9.14
CA ARG A 117 1.69 23.07 -9.75
C ARG A 117 0.37 23.80 -9.48
N MET A 118 -0.76 23.10 -9.62
CA MET A 118 -2.07 23.67 -9.30
C MET A 118 -2.18 24.05 -7.81
N GLY A 119 -1.66 23.22 -6.91
CA GLY A 119 -1.61 23.47 -5.48
C GLY A 119 -0.65 24.61 -5.09
N ALA A 120 0.44 24.81 -5.82
CA ALA A 120 1.29 25.99 -5.66
C ALA A 120 0.58 27.27 -6.11
N ALA A 121 -0.12 27.22 -7.26
CA ALA A 121 -0.88 28.34 -7.78
C ALA A 121 -2.07 28.71 -6.88
N SER A 122 -2.78 27.71 -6.32
CA SER A 122 -3.88 27.98 -5.39
C SER A 122 -3.37 28.59 -4.08
N ARG A 123 -2.26 28.10 -3.52
CA ARG A 123 -1.61 28.69 -2.34
C ARG A 123 -1.20 30.14 -2.58
N ALA A 124 -0.61 30.45 -3.73
CA ALA A 124 -0.25 31.82 -4.10
C ALA A 124 -1.49 32.75 -4.17
N ARG A 125 -2.62 32.25 -4.70
CA ARG A 125 -3.88 33.01 -4.70
C ARG A 125 -4.43 33.23 -3.30
N VAL A 126 -4.32 32.24 -2.41
CA VAL A 126 -4.74 32.39 -1.01
C VAL A 126 -3.90 33.46 -0.31
N THR A 127 -2.58 33.44 -0.47
CA THR A 127 -1.72 34.47 0.13
C THR A 127 -2.04 35.86 -0.42
N GLU A 128 -2.31 35.99 -1.72
CA GLU A 128 -2.69 37.26 -2.33
C GLU A 128 -4.03 37.77 -1.78
N LEU A 129 -5.03 36.90 -1.63
CA LEU A 129 -6.33 37.25 -1.05
C LEU A 129 -6.21 37.61 0.45
N GLU A 130 -5.36 36.92 1.20
CA GLU A 130 -5.08 37.25 2.61
C GLU A 130 -4.40 38.62 2.75
N GLU A 131 -3.45 38.95 1.88
CA GLU A 131 -2.86 40.29 1.81
C GLU A 131 -3.90 41.37 1.43
N GLN A 132 -4.78 41.08 0.48
CA GLN A 132 -5.87 42.00 0.13
C GLN A 132 -6.81 42.20 1.31
N LEU A 133 -7.20 41.13 2.00
CA LEU A 133 -8.08 41.20 3.17
C LEU A 133 -7.46 42.00 4.31
N THR A 134 -6.19 41.78 4.62
CA THR A 134 -5.47 42.55 5.66
C THR A 134 -5.37 44.02 5.31
N ARG A 135 -5.09 44.36 4.04
CA ARG A 135 -5.12 45.76 3.55
C ARG A 135 -6.50 46.38 3.68
N VAL A 136 -7.55 45.65 3.33
CA VAL A 136 -8.94 46.14 3.45
C VAL A 136 -9.32 46.33 4.92
N LYS A 137 -9.00 45.39 5.79
CA LYS A 137 -9.22 45.49 7.24
C LYS A 137 -8.52 46.70 7.84
N ALA A 138 -7.25 46.93 7.50
CA ALA A 138 -6.52 48.11 7.95
C ALA A 138 -7.19 49.42 7.51
N LYS A 139 -7.62 49.52 6.24
CA LYS A 139 -8.39 50.68 5.75
C LYS A 139 -9.70 50.87 6.50
N HIS A 140 -10.43 49.79 6.79
CA HIS A 140 -11.70 49.88 7.52
C HIS A 140 -11.48 50.26 8.97
N GLU A 141 -10.42 49.79 9.63
CA GLU A 141 -10.03 50.21 10.97
C GLU A 141 -9.68 51.70 11.01
N GLU A 142 -8.95 52.21 10.00
CA GLU A 142 -8.69 53.65 9.85
C GLU A 142 -9.98 54.45 9.64
N GLU A 143 -10.88 54.00 8.76
CA GLU A 143 -12.18 54.64 8.49
C GLU A 143 -13.07 54.64 9.75
N LEU A 144 -13.14 53.53 10.47
CA LEU A 144 -13.84 53.43 11.75
C LEU A 144 -13.22 54.34 12.81
N GLY A 145 -11.89 54.48 12.83
CA GLY A 145 -11.18 55.44 13.67
C GLY A 145 -11.59 56.88 13.36
N ARG A 146 -11.64 57.26 12.08
CA ARG A 146 -12.09 58.58 11.62
C ARG A 146 -13.57 58.81 11.94
N LEU A 147 -14.43 57.81 11.74
CA LEU A 147 -15.86 57.89 12.08
C LEU A 147 -16.07 58.03 13.59
N ARG A 148 -15.33 57.28 14.42
CA ARG A 148 -15.36 57.45 15.89
C ARG A 148 -14.90 58.84 16.31
N GLN A 149 -13.83 59.37 15.71
CA GLN A 149 -13.39 60.76 15.95
C GLN A 149 -14.44 61.78 15.50
N ALA A 150 -15.07 61.58 14.34
CA ALA A 150 -16.14 62.44 13.85
C ALA A 150 -17.39 62.37 14.73
N MET A 151 -17.74 61.18 15.25
CA MET A 151 -18.84 61.00 16.21
C MET A 151 -18.53 61.64 17.56
N LEU A 152 -17.30 61.51 18.07
CA LEU A 152 -16.86 62.19 19.30
C LEU A 152 -16.83 63.71 19.11
N GLY A 153 -16.38 64.20 17.95
CA GLY A 153 -16.43 65.62 17.58
C GLY A 153 -17.86 66.12 17.47
N ALA A 154 -18.75 65.38 16.80
CA ALA A 154 -20.17 65.72 16.68
C ALA A 154 -20.89 65.63 18.03
N SER A 155 -20.56 64.65 18.88
CA SER A 155 -21.09 64.52 20.25
C SER A 155 -20.59 65.66 21.15
N SER A 156 -19.32 66.07 21.02
CA SER A 156 -18.76 67.26 21.66
C SER A 156 -19.47 68.54 21.20
N ILE A 157 -19.74 68.67 19.90
CA ILE A 157 -20.47 69.81 19.34
C ILE A 157 -21.94 69.78 19.80
N VAL A 158 -22.58 68.62 19.90
CA VAL A 158 -23.93 68.45 20.45
C VAL A 158 -23.95 68.75 21.96
N ALA A 159 -22.91 68.39 22.71
CA ALA A 159 -22.75 68.73 24.13
C ALA A 159 -22.50 70.24 24.33
N GLN A 160 -21.73 70.87 23.45
CA GLN A 160 -21.49 72.32 23.47
C GLN A 160 -22.69 73.13 22.97
N THR A 161 -23.47 72.63 22.00
CA THR A 161 -24.70 73.28 21.52
C THR A 161 -25.90 73.01 22.43
N ARG A 162 -25.87 71.96 23.26
CA ARG A 162 -26.73 71.80 24.45
C ARG A 162 -26.18 72.47 25.71
N GLY A 163 -25.00 73.09 25.64
CA GLY A 163 -24.35 73.88 26.68
C GLY A 163 -24.99 75.24 26.92
N GLY A 164 -26.32 75.29 26.86
CA GLY A 164 -27.13 76.48 27.12
C GLY A 164 -28.41 76.07 27.83
N GLY A 165 -28.29 75.57 29.06
CA GLY A 165 -29.41 75.50 30.00
C GLY A 165 -29.74 74.13 30.58
N THR A 166 -29.47 74.03 31.89
CA THR A 166 -30.18 73.23 32.92
C THR A 166 -30.07 71.70 32.90
N THR A 167 -29.27 71.22 33.86
CA THR A 167 -29.47 70.05 34.76
C THR A 167 -29.89 68.72 34.14
N ASP A 168 -29.00 67.71 34.22
CA ASP A 168 -29.35 66.52 35.01
C ASP A 168 -28.11 65.72 35.47
N PRO A 169 -28.18 65.09 36.66
CA PRO A 169 -27.08 64.36 37.29
C PRO A 169 -27.12 62.88 36.91
N GLY A 170 -26.01 62.30 36.44
CA GLY A 170 -26.03 60.87 36.13
C GLY A 170 -24.70 60.30 35.68
N TYR A 171 -23.90 59.82 36.64
CA TYR A 171 -23.30 58.48 36.68
C TYR A 171 -22.34 58.35 37.88
N ASP A 172 -21.67 59.43 38.29
CA ASP A 172 -20.61 59.38 39.32
C ASP A 172 -21.12 59.19 40.76
N ALA A 173 -22.33 59.64 41.10
CA ALA A 173 -22.88 59.52 42.46
C ALA A 173 -23.40 58.10 42.81
N VAL A 174 -23.69 57.28 41.81
CA VAL A 174 -24.16 55.88 42.01
C VAL A 174 -22.97 54.93 42.19
N VAL A 175 -21.80 55.27 41.64
CA VAL A 175 -20.59 54.45 41.75
C VAL A 175 -19.93 54.59 43.13
N SER A 176 -19.98 55.78 43.77
CA SER A 176 -19.38 55.95 45.11
C SER A 176 -20.18 55.26 46.23
N THR A 177 -21.49 55.08 46.07
CA THR A 177 -22.35 54.45 47.08
C THR A 177 -22.31 52.93 47.07
N LEU A 178 -21.83 52.31 45.98
CA LEU A 178 -21.66 50.86 45.88
C LEU A 178 -20.32 50.36 46.39
N LEU A 179 -19.27 51.21 46.38
CA LEU A 179 -17.94 50.89 46.91
C LEU A 179 -17.92 50.93 48.46
N ASP A 180 -18.63 51.86 49.08
CA ASP A 180 -18.71 51.98 50.55
C ASP A 180 -19.46 50.82 51.23
N VAL A 181 -20.32 50.09 50.51
CA VAL A 181 -21.06 48.93 51.04
C VAL A 181 -20.25 47.62 50.95
N TYR A 182 -19.27 47.56 50.05
CA TYR A 182 -18.46 46.36 49.83
C TYR A 182 -17.36 46.21 50.89
N GLU A 183 -16.77 47.31 51.36
CA GLU A 183 -15.72 47.28 52.39
C GLU A 183 -16.24 46.96 53.80
N VAL A 184 -17.51 47.26 54.09
CA VAL A 184 -18.13 47.07 55.42
C VAL A 184 -18.49 45.60 55.69
N ASN A 185 -18.69 44.77 54.66
CA ASN A 185 -19.15 43.38 54.82
C ASN A 185 -18.03 42.32 54.75
N VAL A 186 -16.80 42.68 54.37
CA VAL A 186 -15.64 41.77 54.42
C VAL A 186 -14.97 41.76 55.81
N GLY A 187 -15.32 42.71 56.69
CA GLY A 187 -14.68 42.92 57.98
C GLY A 187 -15.20 42.08 59.17
N LYS A 188 -16.19 41.19 59.01
CA LYS A 188 -16.74 40.43 60.15
C LYS A 188 -17.14 38.98 59.80
N ALA A 189 -16.16 38.08 59.82
CA ALA A 189 -16.36 36.72 60.30
C ALA A 189 -15.00 36.09 60.59
N GLY A 190 -14.64 36.03 61.86
CA GLY A 190 -13.63 35.10 62.33
C GLY A 190 -14.17 33.67 62.23
N VAL A 191 -13.27 32.73 61.95
CA VAL A 191 -13.03 31.48 62.70
C VAL A 191 -12.16 30.59 61.80
N GLN A 192 -11.04 30.17 62.38
CA GLN A 192 -10.07 29.25 61.80
C GLN A 192 -10.55 27.77 61.95
N PRO A 193 -9.85 26.81 61.33
CA PRO A 193 -10.39 25.65 60.62
C PRO A 193 -10.64 24.46 61.54
N TYR A 194 -11.45 23.47 61.15
CA TYR A 194 -11.11 22.06 61.38
C TYR A 194 -11.99 21.12 60.51
N SER A 195 -11.29 20.28 59.73
CA SER A 195 -11.53 18.83 59.55
C SER A 195 -12.98 18.37 59.37
N ILE A 196 -13.43 18.27 58.11
CA ILE A 196 -14.61 17.48 57.76
C ILE A 196 -14.25 16.60 56.56
N ASN A 197 -14.46 15.30 56.73
CA ASN A 197 -14.11 14.19 55.85
C ASN A 197 -14.44 14.46 54.36
N ASP A 198 -13.57 13.99 53.47
CA ASP A 198 -13.63 14.22 52.01
C ASP A 198 -14.97 13.87 51.36
N HIS A 199 -15.82 13.05 52.00
CA HIS A 199 -17.18 12.74 51.53
C HIS A 199 -18.19 13.86 51.77
N ASP A 200 -18.11 14.55 52.90
CA ASP A 200 -18.95 15.73 53.19
C ASP A 200 -18.42 16.96 52.45
N LEU A 201 -17.13 16.98 52.13
CA LEU A 201 -16.54 17.99 51.23
C LEU A 201 -17.02 17.80 49.78
N LEU A 202 -17.17 16.55 49.31
CA LEU A 202 -17.73 16.25 47.99
C LEU A 202 -19.23 16.48 47.94
N LEU A 203 -20.00 16.11 48.96
CA LEU A 203 -21.43 16.42 49.05
C LEU A 203 -21.66 17.93 49.19
N GLY A 204 -20.83 18.60 49.97
CA GLY A 204 -20.78 20.06 50.05
C GLY A 204 -20.42 20.68 48.70
N ARG A 205 -19.42 20.16 47.99
CA ARG A 205 -19.03 20.61 46.64
C ARG A 205 -20.12 20.35 45.61
N ILE A 206 -20.84 19.22 45.69
CA ILE A 206 -21.96 18.92 44.80
C ILE A 206 -23.15 19.83 45.11
N ALA A 207 -23.42 20.12 46.39
CA ALA A 207 -24.46 21.05 46.80
C ALA A 207 -24.12 22.50 46.42
N THR A 208 -22.86 22.92 46.56
CA THR A 208 -22.41 24.25 46.11
C THR A 208 -22.40 24.33 44.59
N LEU A 209 -21.94 23.29 43.88
CA LEU A 209 -22.01 23.25 42.42
C LEU A 209 -23.46 23.21 41.92
N ALA A 210 -24.37 22.53 42.62
CA ALA A 210 -25.79 22.52 42.28
C ALA A 210 -26.41 23.91 42.51
N ARG A 211 -26.04 24.59 43.60
CA ARG A 211 -26.47 25.95 43.89
C ARG A 211 -25.88 26.96 42.91
N GLU A 212 -24.60 26.87 42.58
CA GLU A 212 -23.94 27.66 41.55
C GLU A 212 -24.57 27.37 40.17
N LEU A 213 -24.99 26.13 39.91
CA LEU A 213 -25.69 25.77 38.68
C LEU A 213 -27.13 26.32 38.65
N GLU A 214 -27.80 26.42 39.79
CA GLU A 214 -29.10 27.10 39.90
C GLU A 214 -28.97 28.62 39.83
N GLU A 215 -27.96 29.21 40.46
CA GLU A 215 -27.63 30.64 40.41
C GLU A 215 -27.24 31.02 38.98
N THR A 216 -26.38 30.25 38.30
CA THR A 216 -26.06 30.47 36.88
C THR A 216 -27.25 30.22 35.95
N LYS A 217 -28.18 29.32 36.28
CA LYS A 217 -29.45 29.18 35.54
C LYS A 217 -30.37 30.37 35.77
N LEU A 218 -30.44 30.90 36.98
CA LEU A 218 -31.20 32.10 37.30
C LEU A 218 -30.57 33.33 36.67
N ASP A 219 -29.26 33.45 36.65
CA ASP A 219 -28.53 34.51 35.97
C ASP A 219 -28.61 34.36 34.46
N ALA A 220 -28.59 33.13 33.91
CA ALA A 220 -28.87 32.90 32.50
C ALA A 220 -30.32 33.24 32.13
N ARG A 221 -31.27 33.05 33.05
CA ARG A 221 -32.66 33.52 32.88
C ARG A 221 -32.73 35.03 32.96
N ARG A 222 -32.10 35.67 33.94
CA ARG A 222 -32.02 37.14 34.06
C ARG A 222 -31.34 37.76 32.85
N LEU A 223 -30.24 37.17 32.36
CA LEU A 223 -29.55 37.61 31.15
C LEU A 223 -30.40 37.38 29.90
N ARG A 224 -31.22 36.33 29.85
CA ARG A 224 -32.22 36.17 28.79
C ARG A 224 -33.33 37.21 28.90
N ASP A 225 -33.87 37.46 30.08
CA ASP A 225 -34.92 38.45 30.32
C ASP A 225 -34.39 39.87 30.05
N GLU A 226 -33.15 40.16 30.43
CA GLU A 226 -32.43 41.40 30.11
C GLU A 226 -32.15 41.49 28.62
N ARG A 227 -31.74 40.40 27.97
CA ARG A 227 -31.56 40.37 26.52
C ARG A 227 -32.87 40.56 25.78
N GLU A 228 -33.96 39.94 26.21
CA GLU A 228 -35.31 40.14 25.67
C GLU A 228 -35.79 41.57 25.95
N LEU A 229 -35.49 42.13 27.12
CA LEU A 229 -35.77 43.52 27.45
C LEU A 229 -34.94 44.48 26.58
N LEU A 230 -33.68 44.16 26.31
CA LEU A 230 -32.81 44.93 25.44
C LEU A 230 -33.25 44.80 23.98
N GLU A 231 -33.63 43.61 23.51
CA GLU A 231 -34.17 43.37 22.18
C GLU A 231 -35.53 44.08 21.99
N THR A 232 -36.40 44.07 22.99
CA THR A 232 -37.66 44.85 22.97
C THR A 232 -37.41 46.36 23.05
N ARG A 233 -36.40 46.82 23.80
CA ARG A 233 -35.97 48.23 23.78
C ARG A 233 -35.33 48.61 22.46
N LEU A 234 -34.56 47.72 21.84
CA LEU A 234 -33.87 47.96 20.57
C LEU A 234 -34.86 47.97 19.42
N THR A 235 -35.85 47.06 19.41
CA THR A 235 -36.98 47.11 18.47
C THR A 235 -37.85 48.35 18.70
N ARG A 236 -38.15 48.74 19.95
CA ARG A 236 -38.83 50.01 20.24
C ARG A 236 -38.00 51.22 19.80
N LEU A 237 -36.69 51.22 20.00
CA LEU A 237 -35.79 52.28 19.54
C LEU A 237 -35.69 52.33 18.02
N GLN A 238 -35.68 51.18 17.35
CA GLN A 238 -35.76 51.09 15.88
C GLN A 238 -37.12 51.56 15.37
N GLN A 239 -38.20 51.29 16.11
CA GLN A 239 -39.55 51.69 15.76
C GLN A 239 -39.79 53.19 16.04
N THR A 240 -39.27 53.73 17.14
CA THR A 240 -39.24 55.18 17.41
C THR A 240 -38.25 55.90 16.51
N GLN A 241 -37.15 55.27 16.08
CA GLN A 241 -36.33 55.73 14.94
C GLN A 241 -37.23 55.84 13.71
N ARG A 242 -37.89 54.76 13.29
CA ARG A 242 -38.76 54.73 12.10
C ARG A 242 -39.93 55.72 12.18
N GLU A 243 -40.49 55.96 13.37
CA GLU A 243 -41.57 56.93 13.61
C GLU A 243 -41.03 58.37 13.66
N ALA A 244 -39.88 58.61 14.29
CA ALA A 244 -39.16 59.88 14.22
C ALA A 244 -38.67 60.19 12.78
N TYR A 245 -38.41 59.15 11.97
CA TYR A 245 -38.07 59.21 10.55
C TYR A 245 -39.28 59.47 9.64
N LYS A 246 -40.51 59.21 10.11
CA LYS A 246 -41.76 59.61 9.42
C LYS A 246 -42.26 60.99 9.87
N GLY A 247 -42.01 61.38 11.12
CA GLY A 247 -42.56 62.61 11.73
C GLY A 247 -41.62 63.82 11.78
N SER A 248 -40.30 63.63 11.76
CA SER A 248 -39.32 64.72 11.74
C SER A 248 -38.49 64.65 10.46
N GLY A 249 -38.79 65.54 9.52
CA GLY A 249 -38.21 65.56 8.18
C GLY A 249 -36.73 65.97 8.09
N VAL A 250 -35.86 65.55 9.01
CA VAL A 250 -34.41 65.74 8.88
C VAL A 250 -33.65 64.59 9.56
N ILE A 251 -33.51 63.46 8.85
CA ILE A 251 -32.22 62.77 8.89
C ILE A 251 -31.35 63.54 7.90
N ALA A 252 -30.17 64.01 8.31
CA ALA A 252 -29.21 64.51 7.34
C ALA A 252 -28.96 63.37 6.32
N PRO A 253 -29.21 63.56 5.01
CA PRO A 253 -29.12 62.50 3.99
C PRO A 253 -27.78 61.72 4.01
N SER A 254 -26.74 62.34 4.57
CA SER A 254 -25.44 61.74 4.85
C SER A 254 -25.47 60.55 5.80
N VAL A 255 -26.31 60.54 6.84
CA VAL A 255 -26.35 59.44 7.83
C VAL A 255 -27.05 58.20 7.25
N THR A 256 -28.10 58.40 6.48
CA THR A 256 -28.78 57.32 5.72
C THR A 256 -27.89 56.73 4.63
N ALA A 257 -27.09 57.54 3.95
CA ALA A 257 -26.13 57.06 2.96
C ALA A 257 -25.03 56.20 3.62
N LEU A 258 -24.50 56.64 4.76
CA LEU A 258 -23.47 55.91 5.50
C LEU A 258 -23.98 54.58 6.08
N MET A 259 -25.23 54.50 6.53
CA MET A 259 -25.80 53.23 6.99
C MET A 259 -25.94 52.21 5.85
N ASN A 260 -26.40 52.64 4.68
CA ASN A 260 -26.52 51.75 3.52
C ASN A 260 -25.16 51.26 3.02
N GLU A 261 -24.12 52.12 3.04
CA GLU A 261 -22.76 51.70 2.71
C GLU A 261 -22.20 50.66 3.70
N VAL A 262 -22.49 50.80 5.00
CA VAL A 262 -22.06 49.82 6.01
C VAL A 262 -22.74 48.46 5.77
N GLU A 263 -24.06 48.45 5.52
CA GLU A 263 -24.79 47.20 5.24
C GLU A 263 -24.31 46.50 3.96
N GLU A 264 -23.99 47.24 2.90
CA GLU A 264 -23.42 46.65 1.68
C GLU A 264 -22.02 46.05 1.93
N LYS A 265 -21.17 46.73 2.70
CA LYS A 265 -19.83 46.23 3.01
C LYS A 265 -19.87 45.00 3.92
N GLU A 266 -20.79 44.93 4.87
CA GLU A 266 -20.99 43.73 5.71
C GLU A 266 -21.44 42.52 4.88
N ARG A 267 -22.32 42.71 3.88
CA ARG A 267 -22.71 41.64 2.96
C ARG A 267 -21.53 41.15 2.12
N LEU A 268 -20.72 42.07 1.59
CA LEU A 268 -19.53 41.72 0.80
C LEU A 268 -18.48 40.97 1.65
N LEU A 269 -18.31 41.33 2.92
CA LEU A 269 -17.44 40.60 3.85
C LEU A 269 -17.94 39.17 4.10
N CYS A 270 -19.24 38.99 4.35
CA CYS A 270 -19.83 37.66 4.49
C CYS A 270 -19.64 36.79 3.24
N GLU A 271 -19.82 37.36 2.04
CA GLU A 271 -19.57 36.65 0.78
C GLU A 271 -18.10 36.28 0.57
N GLN A 272 -17.17 37.11 1.02
CA GLN A 272 -15.74 36.80 0.96
C GLN A 272 -15.37 35.69 1.95
N GLU A 273 -15.92 35.70 3.16
CA GLU A 273 -15.69 34.66 4.17
C GLU A 273 -16.21 33.29 3.73
N THR A 274 -17.40 33.23 3.11
CA THR A 274 -17.93 31.96 2.56
C THR A 274 -17.04 31.41 1.44
N ARG A 275 -16.61 32.27 0.50
CA ARG A 275 -15.66 31.85 -0.56
C ARG A 275 -14.33 31.36 0.01
N LEU A 276 -13.84 31.95 1.09
CA LEU A 276 -12.61 31.54 1.77
C LEU A 276 -12.77 30.18 2.45
N LEU A 277 -13.93 29.91 3.07
CA LEU A 277 -14.26 28.61 3.64
C LEU A 277 -14.37 27.53 2.55
N GLU A 278 -15.01 27.82 1.43
CA GLU A 278 -15.08 26.91 0.28
C GLU A 278 -13.70 26.59 -0.30
N ALA A 279 -12.84 27.60 -0.45
CA ALA A 279 -11.46 27.42 -0.91
C ALA A 279 -10.64 26.56 0.08
N ARG A 280 -10.82 26.75 1.39
CA ARG A 280 -10.20 25.93 2.44
C ARG A 280 -10.71 24.48 2.43
N ALA A 281 -12.00 24.27 2.16
CA ALA A 281 -12.56 22.93 2.00
C ALA A 281 -12.01 22.23 0.75
N ALA A 282 -11.91 22.95 -0.37
CA ALA A 282 -11.37 22.43 -1.63
C ALA A 282 -9.88 22.06 -1.51
N THR A 283 -9.10 22.85 -0.78
CA THR A 283 -7.67 22.56 -0.52
C THR A 283 -7.50 21.32 0.38
N ARG A 284 -8.26 21.19 1.46
CA ARG A 284 -8.27 19.96 2.28
C ARG A 284 -8.63 18.72 1.46
N ALA A 285 -9.67 18.81 0.63
CA ALA A 285 -10.06 17.71 -0.25
C ALA A 285 -8.97 17.38 -1.29
N ALA A 286 -8.17 18.36 -1.72
CA ALA A 286 -7.03 18.11 -2.60
C ALA A 286 -5.86 17.45 -1.85
N GLU A 287 -5.60 17.85 -0.61
CA GLU A 287 -4.59 17.24 0.27
C GLU A 287 -4.93 15.78 0.58
N GLU A 288 -6.18 15.47 0.92
CA GLU A 288 -6.64 14.09 1.16
C GLU A 288 -6.47 13.20 -0.09
N ARG A 289 -6.75 13.74 -1.28
CA ARG A 289 -6.51 13.03 -2.55
C ARG A 289 -5.02 12.80 -2.79
N LEU A 290 -4.17 13.78 -2.49
CA LEU A 290 -2.71 13.65 -2.58
C LEU A 290 -2.21 12.56 -1.62
N GLU A 291 -2.68 12.53 -0.39
CA GLU A 291 -2.32 11.47 0.57
C GLU A 291 -2.77 10.08 0.10
N ALA A 292 -3.98 9.96 -0.46
CA ALA A 292 -4.46 8.70 -1.01
C ALA A 292 -3.55 8.22 -2.14
N ARG A 293 -3.14 9.11 -3.05
CA ARG A 293 -2.20 8.79 -4.13
C ARG A 293 -0.81 8.46 -3.61
N ASP A 294 -0.31 9.14 -2.58
CA ASP A 294 0.96 8.81 -1.94
C ASP A 294 0.94 7.39 -1.33
N ARG A 295 -0.18 6.97 -0.75
CA ARG A 295 -0.35 5.60 -0.24
C ARG A 295 -0.31 4.58 -1.39
N GLU A 296 -1.00 4.85 -2.50
CA GLU A 296 -0.96 4.01 -3.70
C GLU A 296 0.45 3.93 -4.32
N VAL A 297 1.16 5.05 -4.41
CA VAL A 297 2.54 5.06 -4.93
C VAL A 297 3.46 4.22 -4.02
N ARG A 298 3.27 4.28 -2.70
CA ARG A 298 4.02 3.43 -1.76
C ARG A 298 3.69 1.95 -1.93
N SER A 299 2.42 1.59 -2.12
CA SER A 299 2.02 0.19 -2.34
C SER A 299 2.55 -0.35 -3.67
N LEU A 300 2.46 0.42 -4.76
CA LEU A 300 3.04 0.05 -6.06
C LEU A 300 4.56 -0.10 -5.99
N LYS A 301 5.26 0.79 -5.27
CA LYS A 301 6.71 0.66 -5.01
C LYS A 301 7.07 -0.57 -4.19
N ALA A 302 6.19 -1.03 -3.31
CA ALA A 302 6.39 -2.28 -2.56
C ALA A 302 6.22 -3.48 -3.51
N ALA A 303 5.12 -3.54 -4.25
CA ALA A 303 4.87 -4.60 -5.24
C ALA A 303 5.98 -4.71 -6.30
N LEU A 304 6.52 -3.58 -6.79
CA LEU A 304 7.66 -3.59 -7.70
C LEU A 304 8.94 -4.15 -7.08
N ARG A 305 9.16 -3.91 -5.78
CA ARG A 305 10.31 -4.50 -5.06
C ARG A 305 10.13 -6.01 -4.90
N ASP A 306 8.92 -6.47 -4.60
CA ASP A 306 8.61 -7.89 -4.49
C ASP A 306 8.80 -8.61 -5.83
N MET A 307 8.27 -8.03 -6.93
CA MET A 307 8.50 -8.54 -8.29
C MET A 307 9.99 -8.54 -8.69
N ALA A 308 10.76 -7.53 -8.27
CA ALA A 308 12.21 -7.55 -8.51
C ALA A 308 12.90 -8.68 -7.71
N GLY A 309 12.38 -9.02 -6.53
CA GLY A 309 12.83 -10.17 -5.74
C GLY A 309 12.53 -11.50 -6.44
N THR A 310 11.30 -11.71 -6.91
CA THR A 310 10.91 -12.94 -7.61
C THR A 310 11.68 -13.13 -8.91
N LEU A 311 11.93 -12.06 -9.68
CA LEU A 311 12.76 -12.14 -10.90
C LEU A 311 14.20 -12.57 -10.60
N ARG A 312 14.80 -12.11 -9.49
CA ARG A 312 16.13 -12.59 -9.07
C ARG A 312 16.12 -14.07 -8.72
N GLN A 313 15.10 -14.53 -8.00
CA GLN A 313 14.94 -15.96 -7.69
C GLN A 313 14.80 -16.81 -8.96
N VAL A 314 14.03 -16.33 -9.94
CA VAL A 314 13.91 -17.00 -11.25
C VAL A 314 15.26 -17.04 -11.97
N ASP A 315 16.04 -15.96 -11.94
CA ASP A 315 17.38 -15.92 -12.52
C ASP A 315 18.36 -16.89 -11.81
N GLU A 316 18.28 -17.02 -10.48
CA GLU A 316 19.03 -17.99 -9.68
C GLU A 316 18.65 -19.43 -10.05
N VAL A 317 17.35 -19.76 -10.11
CA VAL A 317 16.87 -21.08 -10.58
C VAL A 317 17.34 -21.35 -12.01
N ARG A 318 17.31 -20.34 -12.89
CA ARG A 318 17.85 -20.48 -14.26
C ARG A 318 19.36 -20.73 -14.28
N ALA A 319 20.10 -20.24 -13.29
CA ALA A 319 21.54 -20.49 -13.17
C ALA A 319 21.79 -21.93 -12.69
N THR A 320 21.08 -22.38 -11.64
CA THR A 320 21.21 -23.75 -11.11
C THR A 320 20.80 -24.79 -12.14
N VAL A 321 19.70 -24.60 -12.87
CA VAL A 321 19.29 -25.50 -13.97
C VAL A 321 20.36 -25.57 -15.06
N ARG A 322 20.99 -24.43 -15.41
CA ARG A 322 22.09 -24.42 -16.38
C ARG A 322 23.32 -25.17 -15.89
N GLU A 323 23.63 -25.10 -14.60
CA GLU A 323 24.71 -25.90 -14.00
C GLU A 323 24.39 -27.39 -14.00
N LEU A 324 23.19 -27.79 -13.60
CA LEU A 324 22.74 -29.19 -13.64
C LEU A 324 22.83 -29.78 -15.05
N ILE A 325 22.40 -29.03 -16.08
CA ILE A 325 22.54 -29.45 -17.48
C ILE A 325 24.01 -29.61 -17.89
N ARG A 326 24.92 -28.74 -17.41
CA ARG A 326 26.36 -28.89 -17.67
C ARG A 326 26.93 -30.13 -16.97
N GLU A 327 26.54 -30.38 -15.73
CA GLU A 327 26.97 -31.56 -14.97
C GLU A 327 26.50 -32.86 -15.63
N GLU A 328 25.24 -32.95 -16.05
CA GLU A 328 24.74 -34.13 -16.77
C GLU A 328 25.48 -34.35 -18.09
N ARG A 329 25.74 -33.29 -18.86
CA ARG A 329 26.55 -33.40 -20.08
C ARG A 329 27.98 -33.84 -19.82
N SER A 330 28.57 -33.43 -18.70
CA SER A 330 29.92 -33.86 -18.31
C SER A 330 29.98 -35.32 -17.83
N ARG A 331 28.89 -35.82 -17.23
CA ARG A 331 28.77 -37.22 -16.77
C ARG A 331 28.37 -38.19 -17.88
N GLY A 332 27.69 -37.71 -18.92
CA GLY A 332 27.28 -38.48 -20.11
C GLY A 332 28.29 -38.49 -21.27
N GLY A 333 29.55 -38.06 -21.04
CA GLY A 333 30.59 -38.12 -22.07
C GLY A 333 30.85 -39.57 -22.54
N PRO A 334 31.13 -39.78 -23.84
CA PRO A 334 31.15 -41.10 -24.46
C PRO A 334 32.21 -42.00 -23.80
N ARG A 335 31.78 -43.19 -23.37
CA ARG A 335 32.64 -44.34 -23.11
C ARG A 335 32.65 -45.26 -24.31
#